data_AF-A0A3D9DNE7-F1
#
_entry.id   AF-A0A3D9DNE7-F1
#
_cell.length_a   1.000
_cell.length_b   1.000
_cell.length_c   1.000
_cell.angle_alpha   90.00
_cell.angle_beta   90.00
_cell.angle_gamma   90.00
#
_symmetry.space_group_name_H-M   'P 1'
#
loop_
_entity.id
_entity.type
_entity.pdbx_description
1 polymer ?
#
loop_
_entity_poly.entity_id
_entity_poly.type
_entity_poly.pdbx_seq_one_letter_code
_entity_poly.pdbx_strand_id
1 'polypeptide(L)'
;MIAKIGKGANLYGVINYNFQKVASENGQILGLNNMPESLNGTYSVSYLMKCFDPYLTANHKTEKTIRHISLNPDPSDYLNDEKLVAIANEYMTKMEFEKQPYIIFKHTDIERTHIHIVTTCVRSDGRKIQDYNDHKRSMAICRNIEKEYGLLPATEKLTKDELNFRPVKYNKGNIKSQISAVVRYLPQHYQFQTFGGFNALLSLFNITAEEVKGEIQGQPKNGLVYFALDEKGNKASNPFKASLFGKKAGIEFLHSHFDESKIAMKSSPAKSILKNTCESVLALTSSEAEFKKQLAKQGINIVVRRNDEGRIYGVTFIDHESHSVWNGSQLGKNLSANFFNEYWTIGAKPINNDDGLDQINDLPIHHLFDFIDEGILNNLTENFIEGMGSIIPGSPGEDFEEVDFENRMKRKSKRKRRKL
;
A
#
# COMPACT_ATOMS: atom_id res chain seq x y z
N MET A 1 16.15 5.10 -2.27
CA MET A 1 15.96 5.17 -3.74
C MET A 1 15.62 3.82 -4.43
N ILE A 2 14.52 3.78 -5.20
CA ILE A 2 14.08 2.63 -6.02
C ILE A 2 14.15 2.97 -7.51
N ALA A 3 14.70 2.08 -8.33
CA ALA A 3 14.68 2.20 -9.79
C ALA A 3 13.71 1.22 -10.45
N LYS A 4 12.95 1.70 -11.45
CA LYS A 4 12.12 0.88 -12.34
C LYS A 4 12.57 1.06 -13.77
N ILE A 5 12.72 -0.04 -14.52
CA ILE A 5 13.10 -0.02 -15.93
C ILE A 5 11.97 -0.63 -16.76
N GLY A 6 11.31 0.20 -17.58
CA GLY A 6 10.37 -0.21 -18.62
C GLY A 6 11.08 -0.40 -19.96
N LYS A 7 10.74 -1.48 -20.67
CA LYS A 7 11.24 -1.78 -22.02
C LYS A 7 10.09 -1.72 -23.02
N GLY A 8 10.19 -0.88 -24.04
CA GLY A 8 9.11 -0.67 -24.99
C GLY A 8 9.58 -0.37 -26.41
N ALA A 9 8.62 -0.19 -27.31
CA ALA A 9 8.85 0.18 -28.71
C ALA A 9 8.30 1.59 -29.04
N ASN A 10 7.41 2.13 -28.20
CA ASN A 10 6.65 3.35 -28.50
C ASN A 10 7.31 4.60 -27.89
N LEU A 11 8.28 5.16 -28.60
CA LEU A 11 8.96 6.39 -28.18
C LEU A 11 7.99 7.58 -28.03
N TYR A 12 7.11 7.78 -29.02
CA TYR A 12 6.13 8.87 -29.00
C TYR A 12 5.27 8.82 -27.73
N GLY A 13 4.75 7.63 -27.41
CA GLY A 13 3.89 7.43 -26.24
C GLY A 13 4.59 7.82 -24.94
N VAL A 14 5.83 7.37 -24.75
CA VAL A 14 6.62 7.63 -23.53
C VAL A 14 7.00 9.11 -23.42
N ILE A 15 7.49 9.74 -24.49
CA ILE A 15 7.84 11.17 -24.46
C ILE A 15 6.57 11.99 -24.23
N ASN A 16 5.51 11.76 -24.99
CA ASN A 16 4.28 12.53 -24.87
C ASN A 16 3.64 12.40 -23.48
N TYR A 17 3.69 11.22 -22.87
CA TYR A 17 3.22 11.00 -21.51
C TYR A 17 3.97 11.89 -20.50
N ASN A 18 5.30 11.84 -20.49
CA ASN A 18 6.12 12.67 -19.60
C ASN A 18 5.93 14.16 -19.89
N PHE A 19 5.83 14.55 -21.17
CA PHE A 19 5.62 15.93 -21.58
C PHE A 19 4.27 16.50 -21.12
N GLN A 20 3.24 15.66 -21.05
CA GLN A 20 1.94 16.09 -20.53
C GLN A 20 2.00 16.36 -19.03
N LYS A 21 2.75 15.55 -18.26
CA LYS A 21 2.97 15.81 -16.83
C LYS A 21 3.73 17.10 -16.58
N VAL A 22 4.74 17.40 -17.40
CA VAL A 22 5.42 18.72 -17.41
C VAL A 22 4.41 19.84 -17.61
N ALA A 23 3.48 19.69 -18.55
CA ALA A 23 2.51 20.73 -18.85
C ALA A 23 1.36 20.88 -17.82
N SER A 24 1.00 19.81 -17.08
CA SER A 24 -0.21 19.81 -16.23
C SER A 24 0.03 19.61 -14.73
N GLU A 25 1.21 19.15 -14.31
CA GLU A 25 1.47 18.66 -12.94
C GLU A 25 2.83 19.15 -12.39
N ASN A 26 3.20 20.41 -12.68
CA ASN A 26 4.47 21.05 -12.24
C ASN A 26 5.74 20.23 -12.58
N GLY A 27 5.69 19.38 -13.60
CA GLY A 27 6.87 18.66 -14.06
C GLY A 27 7.85 19.58 -14.80
N GLN A 28 9.09 19.14 -14.94
CA GLN A 28 10.14 19.89 -15.62
C GLN A 28 11.06 18.96 -16.42
N ILE A 29 11.60 19.41 -17.54
CA ILE A 29 12.76 18.76 -18.17
C ILE A 29 14.00 19.31 -17.47
N LEU A 30 14.70 18.46 -16.71
CA LEU A 30 15.88 18.87 -15.96
C LEU A 30 17.16 18.84 -16.80
N GLY A 31 17.22 17.98 -17.81
CA GLY A 31 18.43 17.83 -18.61
C GLY A 31 18.25 16.94 -19.83
N LEU A 32 19.15 17.16 -20.79
CA LEU A 32 19.31 16.35 -22.00
C LEU A 32 20.75 15.87 -22.08
N ASN A 33 20.96 14.71 -22.70
CA ASN A 33 22.28 14.19 -22.98
C ASN A 33 22.35 13.69 -24.42
N ASN A 34 23.45 13.99 -25.11
CA ASN A 34 23.66 13.67 -26.54
C ASN A 34 22.47 14.07 -27.44
N MET A 35 21.85 15.20 -27.11
CA MET A 35 20.82 15.83 -27.92
C MET A 35 21.18 17.30 -28.09
N PRO A 36 20.90 17.90 -29.26
CA PRO A 36 21.04 19.34 -29.42
C PRO A 36 20.14 20.08 -28.43
N GLU A 37 20.61 21.23 -27.93
CA GLU A 37 19.74 22.13 -27.17
C GLU A 37 18.84 22.94 -28.10
N SER A 38 17.66 23.31 -27.59
CA SER A 38 16.77 24.24 -28.28
C SER A 38 17.24 25.66 -28.04
N LEU A 39 17.22 26.50 -29.08
CA LEU A 39 17.70 27.90 -29.04
C LEU A 39 17.08 28.72 -27.91
N ASN A 40 15.85 28.40 -27.50
CA ASN A 40 15.10 29.14 -26.48
C ASN A 40 14.84 28.30 -25.21
N GLY A 41 15.47 27.13 -25.06
CA GLY A 41 15.22 26.22 -23.94
C GLY A 41 13.84 25.54 -23.94
N THR A 42 13.02 25.77 -24.97
CA THR A 42 11.70 25.16 -25.12
C THR A 42 11.77 23.94 -26.04
N TYR A 43 11.29 22.80 -25.56
CA TYR A 43 11.25 21.55 -26.33
C TYR A 43 9.84 21.23 -26.82
N SER A 44 9.74 20.42 -27.86
CA SER A 44 8.48 19.81 -28.29
C SER A 44 8.65 18.30 -28.40
N VAL A 45 7.55 17.55 -28.29
CA VAL A 45 7.57 16.08 -28.47
C VAL A 45 8.21 15.72 -29.82
N SER A 46 7.83 16.41 -30.90
CA SER A 46 8.37 16.17 -32.25
C SER A 46 9.87 16.46 -32.35
N TYR A 47 10.36 17.50 -31.68
CA TYR A 47 11.79 17.81 -31.63
C TYR A 47 12.57 16.70 -30.91
N LEU A 48 12.12 16.33 -29.70
CA LEU A 48 12.76 15.31 -28.88
C LEU A 48 12.79 13.95 -29.56
N MET A 49 11.72 13.59 -30.30
CA MET A 49 11.70 12.35 -31.08
C MET A 49 12.78 12.31 -32.15
N LYS A 50 12.97 13.41 -32.89
CA LYS A 50 13.98 13.47 -33.97
C LYS A 50 15.40 13.21 -33.45
N CYS A 51 15.68 13.56 -32.20
CA CYS A 51 16.98 13.29 -31.59
C CYS A 51 17.27 11.78 -31.44
N PHE A 52 16.27 10.92 -31.46
CA PHE A 52 16.44 9.46 -31.40
C PHE A 52 16.54 8.80 -32.78
N ASP A 53 16.14 9.48 -33.86
CA ASP A 53 16.06 8.90 -35.20
C ASP A 53 17.37 8.21 -35.65
N PRO A 54 18.57 8.81 -35.49
CA PRO A 54 19.82 8.19 -35.94
C PRO A 54 20.09 6.82 -35.30
N TYR A 55 19.63 6.64 -34.06
CA TYR A 55 19.82 5.41 -33.31
C TYR A 55 18.76 4.38 -33.68
N LEU A 56 17.49 4.80 -33.82
CA LEU A 56 16.39 3.90 -34.14
C LEU A 56 16.48 3.37 -35.58
N THR A 57 16.98 4.16 -36.53
CA THR A 57 17.19 3.70 -37.91
C THR A 57 18.40 2.78 -38.06
N ALA A 58 19.37 2.83 -37.14
CA ALA A 58 20.57 2.00 -37.22
C ALA A 58 20.33 0.52 -36.85
N ASN A 59 19.15 0.16 -36.29
CA ASN A 59 18.85 -1.22 -35.90
C ASN A 59 17.37 -1.59 -36.16
N HIS A 60 17.15 -2.49 -37.12
CA HIS A 60 15.83 -3.04 -37.44
C HIS A 60 15.54 -4.40 -36.78
N LYS A 61 16.49 -4.97 -36.03
CA LYS A 61 16.37 -6.30 -35.41
C LYS A 61 15.80 -6.26 -33.98
N THR A 62 15.90 -5.12 -33.31
CA THR A 62 15.49 -4.98 -31.91
C THR A 62 14.05 -4.47 -31.84
N GLU A 63 13.13 -5.27 -31.31
CA GLU A 63 11.72 -4.87 -31.18
C GLU A 63 11.49 -3.80 -30.11
N LYS A 64 12.14 -3.94 -28.95
CA LYS A 64 11.99 -3.04 -27.80
C LYS A 64 13.23 -2.16 -27.63
N THR A 65 13.33 -1.14 -28.48
CA THR A 65 14.46 -0.21 -28.52
C THR A 65 14.43 0.81 -27.38
N ILE A 66 13.26 1.13 -26.82
CA ILE A 66 13.10 2.21 -25.85
C ILE A 66 13.28 1.70 -24.42
N ARG A 67 13.95 2.49 -23.60
CA ARG A 67 14.05 2.30 -22.14
C ARG A 67 13.43 3.52 -21.46
N HIS A 68 12.50 3.26 -20.54
CA HIS A 68 11.92 4.26 -19.66
C HIS A 68 12.31 3.92 -18.24
N ILE A 69 13.08 4.77 -17.59
CA ILE A 69 13.67 4.48 -16.29
C ILE A 69 13.13 5.49 -15.28
N SER A 70 12.51 5.03 -14.21
CA SER A 70 12.06 5.88 -13.13
C SER A 70 12.99 5.70 -11.93
N LEU A 71 13.60 6.77 -11.44
CA LEU A 71 14.38 6.80 -10.21
C LEU A 71 13.56 7.53 -9.14
N ASN A 72 13.32 6.84 -8.03
CA ASN A 72 12.41 7.26 -6.98
C ASN A 72 13.20 7.34 -5.66
N PRO A 73 13.80 8.49 -5.33
CA PRO A 73 14.38 8.74 -4.02
C PRO A 73 13.37 8.51 -2.90
N ASP A 74 13.88 8.40 -1.67
CA ASP A 74 13.01 8.47 -0.52
C ASP A 74 12.35 9.85 -0.48
N PRO A 75 11.05 9.98 -0.21
CA PRO A 75 10.42 11.30 -0.12
C PRO A 75 10.96 12.17 1.03
N SER A 76 11.62 11.58 2.03
CA SER A 76 12.38 12.28 3.06
C SER A 76 13.75 12.79 2.55
N ASP A 77 14.22 12.32 1.39
CA ASP A 77 15.42 12.85 0.73
C ASP A 77 15.11 14.18 0.03
N TYR A 78 15.71 15.27 0.52
CA TYR A 78 15.61 16.57 -0.14
C TYR A 78 16.68 16.73 -1.23
N LEU A 79 16.25 16.56 -2.49
CA LEU A 79 17.10 16.71 -3.67
C LEU A 79 16.70 17.91 -4.51
N ASN A 80 17.64 18.82 -4.74
CA ASN A 80 17.48 19.89 -5.71
C ASN A 80 17.70 19.35 -7.14
N ASP A 81 17.36 20.16 -8.14
CA ASP A 81 17.43 19.76 -9.55
C ASP A 81 18.84 19.38 -10.00
N GLU A 82 19.86 20.09 -9.51
CA GLU A 82 21.27 19.79 -9.79
C GLU A 82 21.67 18.39 -9.30
N LYS A 83 21.32 18.03 -8.05
CA LYS A 83 21.57 16.70 -7.50
C LYS A 83 20.78 15.63 -8.26
N LEU A 84 19.54 15.89 -8.64
CA LEU A 84 18.73 14.96 -9.43
C LEU A 84 19.38 14.68 -10.79
N VAL A 85 19.89 15.71 -11.47
CA VAL A 85 20.62 15.56 -12.74
C VAL A 85 21.92 14.79 -12.54
N ALA A 86 22.68 15.08 -11.48
CA ALA A 86 23.92 14.36 -11.16
C ALA A 86 23.65 12.86 -10.94
N ILE A 87 22.66 12.53 -10.10
CA ILE A 87 22.20 11.15 -9.85
C ILE A 87 21.78 10.47 -11.15
N ALA A 88 21.00 11.15 -12.00
CA ALA A 88 20.55 10.62 -13.28
C ALA A 88 21.72 10.27 -14.19
N ASN A 89 22.67 11.20 -14.35
CA ASN A 89 23.83 11.04 -15.23
C ASN A 89 24.73 9.90 -14.74
N GLU A 90 24.99 9.85 -13.44
CA GLU A 90 25.80 8.80 -12.84
C GLU A 90 25.15 7.42 -12.95
N TYR A 91 23.84 7.34 -12.70
CA TYR A 91 23.06 6.13 -12.92
C TYR A 91 23.15 5.67 -14.38
N MET A 92 23.00 6.58 -15.33
CA MET A 92 23.06 6.30 -16.76
C MET A 92 24.45 5.84 -17.20
N THR A 93 25.51 6.42 -16.63
CA THR A 93 26.90 5.98 -16.81
C THR A 93 27.13 4.58 -16.28
N LYS A 94 26.77 4.30 -15.03
CA LYS A 94 26.92 2.97 -14.42
C LYS A 94 26.05 1.91 -15.13
N MET A 95 24.96 2.32 -15.79
CA MET A 95 24.12 1.46 -16.64
C MET A 95 24.59 1.35 -18.10
N GLU A 96 25.70 1.99 -18.48
CA GLU A 96 26.31 1.97 -19.82
C GLU A 96 25.48 2.70 -20.91
N PHE A 97 24.63 3.65 -20.50
CA PHE A 97 23.83 4.52 -21.37
C PHE A 97 24.40 5.94 -21.52
N GLU A 98 25.58 6.25 -20.96
CA GLU A 98 26.19 7.60 -21.03
C GLU A 98 26.25 8.20 -22.45
N LYS A 99 26.49 7.35 -23.47
CA LYS A 99 26.64 7.74 -24.88
C LYS A 99 25.32 7.76 -25.64
N GLN A 100 24.22 7.45 -24.98
CA GLN A 100 22.89 7.43 -25.59
C GLN A 100 22.23 8.78 -25.50
N PRO A 101 21.32 9.10 -26.43
CA PRO A 101 20.45 10.24 -26.27
C PRO A 101 19.49 9.93 -25.11
N TYR A 102 19.37 10.84 -24.14
CA TYR A 102 18.34 10.71 -23.12
C TYR A 102 17.81 12.04 -22.61
N ILE A 103 16.61 11.97 -22.04
CA ILE A 103 15.86 13.11 -21.47
C ILE A 103 15.59 12.79 -20.00
N ILE A 104 15.85 13.74 -19.11
CA ILE A 104 15.54 13.64 -17.69
C ILE A 104 14.32 14.52 -17.40
N PHE A 105 13.21 13.90 -17.04
CA PHE A 105 12.00 14.56 -16.58
C PHE A 105 11.93 14.49 -15.05
N LYS A 106 11.60 15.59 -14.39
CA LYS A 106 11.21 15.64 -12.98
C LYS A 106 9.70 15.69 -12.90
N HIS A 107 9.12 14.87 -12.03
CA HIS A 107 7.72 14.96 -11.67
C HIS A 107 7.55 15.13 -10.15
N THR A 108 6.45 15.78 -9.78
CA THR A 108 6.02 16.04 -8.39
C THR A 108 4.53 15.71 -8.20
N ASP A 109 4.00 14.87 -9.10
CA ASP A 109 2.60 14.45 -9.17
C ASP A 109 2.18 13.52 -8.02
N ILE A 110 3.16 12.97 -7.30
CA ILE A 110 2.99 12.13 -6.12
C ILE A 110 3.67 12.82 -4.93
N GLU A 111 3.44 12.36 -3.68
CA GLU A 111 4.03 12.96 -2.45
C GLU A 111 5.58 13.01 -2.44
N ARG A 112 6.24 12.45 -3.46
CA ARG A 112 7.69 12.40 -3.62
C ARG A 112 8.15 13.03 -4.95
N THR A 113 9.23 13.79 -4.89
CA THR A 113 9.95 14.21 -6.10
C THR A 113 10.67 13.01 -6.69
N HIS A 114 10.45 12.74 -7.97
CA HIS A 114 11.12 11.64 -8.66
C HIS A 114 11.44 12.03 -10.11
N ILE A 115 12.31 11.25 -10.74
CA ILE A 115 12.72 11.51 -12.12
C ILE A 115 12.45 10.32 -13.04
N HIS A 116 12.10 10.64 -14.28
CA HIS A 116 11.95 9.69 -15.38
C HIS A 116 12.98 9.99 -16.45
N ILE A 117 13.70 8.96 -16.88
CA ILE A 117 14.74 9.02 -17.89
C ILE A 117 14.28 8.22 -19.11
N VAL A 118 14.18 8.88 -20.26
CA VAL A 118 13.79 8.24 -21.52
C VAL A 118 15.02 8.11 -22.41
N THR A 119 15.38 6.89 -22.81
CA THR A 119 16.56 6.61 -23.62
C THR A 119 16.30 5.47 -24.63
N THR A 120 17.28 5.16 -25.48
CA THR A 120 17.29 4.01 -26.39
C THR A 120 18.41 3.03 -26.04
N CYS A 121 18.16 1.73 -26.22
CA CYS A 121 19.18 0.70 -26.07
C CYS A 121 19.95 0.42 -27.36
N VAL A 122 19.73 1.18 -28.43
CA VAL A 122 20.46 1.04 -29.70
C VAL A 122 21.55 2.09 -29.74
N ARG A 123 22.81 1.69 -29.94
CA ARG A 123 23.96 2.59 -30.16
C ARG A 123 23.90 3.22 -31.55
N SER A 124 24.65 4.29 -31.76
CA SER A 124 24.76 4.97 -33.05
C SER A 124 25.30 4.06 -34.17
N ASP A 125 26.05 3.02 -33.83
CA ASP A 125 26.52 1.98 -34.75
C ASP A 125 25.51 0.84 -34.98
N GLY A 126 24.29 0.98 -34.45
CA GLY A 126 23.23 -0.02 -34.55
C GLY A 126 23.34 -1.18 -33.57
N ARG A 127 24.40 -1.30 -32.75
CA ARG A 127 24.49 -2.40 -31.77
C ARG A 127 23.58 -2.16 -30.57
N LYS A 128 22.90 -3.22 -30.12
CA LYS A 128 22.06 -3.17 -28.91
C LYS A 128 22.94 -3.20 -27.65
N ILE A 129 22.69 -2.31 -26.70
CA ILE A 129 23.23 -2.40 -25.33
C ILE A 129 22.64 -3.65 -24.66
N GLN A 130 23.53 -4.46 -24.07
CA GLN A 130 23.13 -5.67 -23.38
C GLN A 130 22.29 -5.32 -22.15
N ASP A 131 21.15 -6.01 -22.00
CA ASP A 131 20.19 -5.77 -20.94
C ASP A 131 19.99 -7.02 -20.06
N TYR A 132 21.00 -7.89 -20.01
CA TYR A 132 21.03 -9.03 -19.12
C TYR A 132 21.15 -8.58 -17.66
N ASN A 133 20.22 -9.02 -16.83
CA ASN A 133 20.20 -8.75 -15.39
C ASN A 133 20.21 -7.24 -15.03
N ASP A 134 19.69 -6.41 -15.93
CA ASP A 134 19.65 -4.96 -15.80
C ASP A 134 18.91 -4.49 -14.54
N HIS A 135 17.86 -5.20 -14.12
CA HIS A 135 17.19 -4.94 -12.85
C HIS A 135 18.11 -5.10 -11.63
N LYS A 136 18.85 -6.22 -11.54
CA LYS A 136 19.78 -6.44 -10.42
C LYS A 136 20.92 -5.44 -10.44
N ARG A 137 21.45 -5.14 -11.63
CA ARG A 137 22.51 -4.14 -11.83
C ARG A 137 22.02 -2.75 -11.41
N SER A 138 20.84 -2.35 -11.87
CA SER A 138 20.17 -1.09 -11.54
C SER A 138 19.98 -0.94 -10.03
N MET A 139 19.48 -1.97 -9.35
CA MET A 139 19.33 -1.93 -7.90
C MET A 139 20.67 -1.79 -7.17
N ALA A 140 21.70 -2.54 -7.58
CA ALA A 140 23.04 -2.40 -7.00
C ALA A 140 23.63 -0.99 -7.20
N ILE A 141 23.40 -0.40 -8.38
CA ILE A 141 23.79 0.98 -8.67
C ILE A 141 23.04 1.97 -7.77
N CYS A 142 21.73 1.79 -7.58
CA CYS A 142 20.95 2.62 -6.66
C CYS A 142 21.49 2.58 -5.24
N ARG A 143 21.86 1.39 -4.74
CA ARG A 143 22.48 1.24 -3.40
C ARG A 143 23.81 1.98 -3.28
N ASN A 144 24.58 2.03 -4.35
CA ASN A 144 25.84 2.77 -4.37
C ASN A 144 25.60 4.28 -4.41
N ILE A 145 24.65 4.74 -5.24
CA ILE A 145 24.25 6.15 -5.31
C ILE A 145 23.69 6.61 -3.95
N GLU A 146 22.86 5.81 -3.29
CA GLU A 146 22.35 6.12 -1.96
C GLU A 146 23.50 6.40 -0.98
N LYS A 147 24.54 5.56 -0.99
CA LYS A 147 25.73 5.78 -0.14
C LYS A 147 26.51 7.02 -0.52
N GLU A 148 26.69 7.28 -1.81
CA GLU A 148 27.50 8.38 -2.35
C GLU A 148 26.87 9.75 -2.09
N TYR A 149 25.54 9.84 -2.18
CA TYR A 149 24.78 11.07 -1.98
C TYR A 149 24.16 11.19 -0.58
N GLY A 150 24.38 10.21 0.30
CA GLY A 150 23.82 10.17 1.65
C GLY A 150 22.29 10.04 1.67
N LEU A 151 21.70 9.31 0.72
CA LEU A 151 20.26 9.09 0.62
C LEU A 151 19.82 7.91 1.47
N LEU A 152 18.55 7.95 1.90
CA LEU A 152 17.96 6.84 2.63
C LEU A 152 17.88 5.57 1.77
N PRO A 153 18.39 4.42 2.27
CA PRO A 153 18.27 3.16 1.58
C PRO A 153 16.81 2.74 1.44
N ALA A 154 16.35 2.50 0.21
CA ALA A 154 15.05 1.87 -0.04
C ALA A 154 14.87 0.44 0.55
N THR A 155 15.91 -0.16 1.14
CA THR A 155 15.84 -1.47 1.81
C THR A 155 16.47 -1.39 3.19
N GLU A 156 15.77 -0.75 4.12
CA GLU A 156 15.64 -1.39 5.42
C GLU A 156 14.29 -2.10 5.42
N LYS A 157 14.33 -3.44 5.42
CA LYS A 157 13.17 -4.21 5.84
C LYS A 157 12.86 -3.66 7.22
N LEU A 158 11.72 -2.99 7.37
CA LEU A 158 11.12 -2.74 8.68
C LEU A 158 11.33 -4.00 9.48
N THR A 159 12.18 -3.90 10.50
CA THR A 159 12.44 -5.01 11.40
C THR A 159 11.10 -5.40 12.04
N LYS A 160 11.00 -6.61 12.60
CA LYS A 160 9.77 -7.05 13.29
C LYS A 160 9.31 -6.06 14.37
N ASP A 161 10.21 -5.20 14.83
CA ASP A 161 10.02 -4.24 15.92
C ASP A 161 9.67 -2.81 15.43
N GLU A 162 9.66 -2.54 14.11
CA GLU A 162 9.40 -1.20 13.55
C GLU A 162 8.04 -1.06 12.83
N LEU A 163 7.25 -2.13 12.77
CA LEU A 163 5.92 -2.11 12.15
C LEU A 163 4.90 -1.43 13.08
N ASN A 164 4.87 -0.10 13.02
CA ASN A 164 3.84 0.72 13.66
C ASN A 164 2.55 0.67 12.84
N PHE A 165 1.68 -0.31 13.12
CA PHE A 165 0.36 -0.36 12.51
C PHE A 165 -0.50 0.81 12.99
N ARG A 166 -0.93 1.67 12.06
CA ARG A 166 -1.76 2.83 12.36
C ARG A 166 -3.17 2.64 11.82
N PRO A 167 -4.22 3.09 12.56
CA PRO A 167 -5.55 3.14 12.00
C PRO A 167 -5.61 4.01 10.74
N VAL A 168 -6.33 3.53 9.74
CA VAL A 168 -6.50 4.22 8.46
C VAL A 168 -7.33 5.49 8.69
N LYS A 169 -6.81 6.62 8.18
CA LYS A 169 -7.53 7.90 8.14
C LYS A 169 -8.16 8.05 6.76
N TYR A 170 -9.44 7.72 6.64
CA TYR A 170 -10.14 7.70 5.35
C TYR A 170 -10.23 9.08 4.67
N ASN A 171 -10.09 10.16 5.44
CA ASN A 171 -10.16 11.55 4.97
C ASN A 171 -8.79 12.19 4.68
N LYS A 172 -7.68 11.46 4.81
CA LYS A 172 -6.31 11.99 4.66
C LYS A 172 -5.38 11.01 3.99
N GLY A 173 -4.48 11.53 3.14
CA GLY A 173 -3.39 10.78 2.52
C GLY A 173 -3.85 9.64 1.61
N ASN A 174 -2.90 8.78 1.23
CA ASN A 174 -3.16 7.66 0.35
C ASN A 174 -3.77 6.46 1.12
N ILE A 175 -5.11 6.35 1.09
CA ILE A 175 -5.88 5.27 1.76
C ILE A 175 -5.38 3.88 1.35
N LYS A 176 -5.06 3.67 0.07
CA LYS A 176 -4.58 2.37 -0.43
C LYS A 176 -3.26 2.00 0.24
N SER A 177 -2.32 2.93 0.33
CA SER A 177 -1.02 2.69 0.99
C SER A 177 -1.20 2.41 2.48
N GLN A 178 -2.10 3.13 3.16
CA GLN A 178 -2.43 2.88 4.57
C GLN A 178 -3.00 1.47 4.78
N ILE A 179 -3.99 1.06 3.96
CA ILE A 179 -4.54 -0.31 4.00
C ILE A 179 -3.44 -1.33 3.72
N SER A 180 -2.60 -1.10 2.71
CA SER A 180 -1.51 -2.00 2.32
C SER A 180 -0.53 -2.26 3.47
N ALA A 181 -0.19 -1.22 4.24
CA ALA A 181 0.72 -1.33 5.39
C ALA A 181 0.16 -2.25 6.49
N VAL A 182 -1.17 -2.33 6.63
CA VAL A 182 -1.82 -3.22 7.60
C VAL A 182 -2.00 -4.62 7.02
N VAL A 183 -2.74 -4.76 5.92
CA VAL A 183 -3.24 -6.07 5.44
C VAL A 183 -2.14 -7.01 4.94
N ARG A 184 -0.97 -6.47 4.56
CA ARG A 184 0.17 -7.29 4.12
C ARG A 184 0.92 -7.94 5.27
N TYR A 185 0.97 -7.30 6.43
CA TYR A 185 1.83 -7.72 7.53
C TYR A 185 1.04 -8.26 8.70
N LEU A 186 -0.16 -7.77 8.96
CA LEU A 186 -0.97 -8.20 10.09
C LEU A 186 -1.15 -9.74 10.18
N PRO A 187 -1.42 -10.48 9.08
CA PRO A 187 -1.48 -11.95 9.10
C PRO A 187 -0.15 -12.67 9.36
N GLN A 188 0.98 -11.97 9.31
CA GLN A 188 2.29 -12.53 9.62
C GLN A 188 2.63 -12.40 11.11
N HIS A 189 1.90 -11.54 11.83
CA HIS A 189 2.14 -11.26 13.24
C HIS A 189 1.03 -11.81 14.14
N TYR A 190 -0.21 -11.83 13.65
CA TYR A 190 -1.36 -12.35 14.39
C TYR A 190 -1.83 -13.70 13.87
N GLN A 191 -2.31 -14.54 14.80
CA GLN A 191 -3.00 -15.78 14.49
C GLN A 191 -4.51 -15.59 14.63
N PHE A 192 -5.28 -15.96 13.59
CA PHE A 192 -6.74 -15.91 13.60
C PHE A 192 -7.33 -17.05 12.77
N GLN A 193 -8.46 -17.60 13.23
CA GLN A 193 -9.00 -18.87 12.71
C GLN A 193 -10.18 -18.71 11.74
N THR A 194 -10.70 -17.50 11.59
CA THR A 194 -11.93 -17.24 10.84
C THR A 194 -11.91 -15.86 10.21
N PHE A 195 -12.68 -15.68 9.14
CA PHE A 195 -12.89 -14.38 8.50
C PHE A 195 -13.44 -13.32 9.46
N GLY A 196 -14.38 -13.71 10.33
CA GLY A 196 -14.91 -12.82 11.37
C GLY A 196 -13.84 -12.38 12.38
N GLY A 197 -12.92 -13.26 12.76
CA GLY A 197 -11.77 -12.92 13.60
C GLY A 197 -10.80 -11.97 12.91
N PHE A 198 -10.52 -12.21 11.63
CA PHE A 198 -9.69 -11.30 10.83
C PHE A 198 -10.31 -9.90 10.71
N ASN A 199 -11.62 -9.80 10.42
CA ASN A 199 -12.31 -8.52 10.36
C ASN A 199 -12.38 -7.80 11.72
N ALA A 200 -12.52 -8.54 12.83
CA ALA A 200 -12.43 -7.94 14.16
C ALA A 200 -11.03 -7.35 14.43
N LEU A 201 -9.98 -8.03 13.98
CA LEU A 201 -8.62 -7.50 14.09
C LEU A 201 -8.42 -6.27 13.20
N LEU A 202 -8.91 -6.31 11.95
CA LEU A 202 -8.83 -5.20 11.01
C LEU A 202 -9.61 -3.96 11.47
N SER A 203 -10.72 -4.14 12.19
CA SER A 203 -11.52 -3.00 12.65
C SER A 203 -10.78 -2.11 13.65
N LEU A 204 -9.78 -2.66 14.37
CA LEU A 204 -8.88 -1.83 15.20
C LEU A 204 -8.09 -0.81 14.39
N PHE A 205 -7.96 -1.04 13.08
CA PHE A 205 -7.23 -0.20 12.14
C PHE A 205 -8.16 0.55 11.18
N ASN A 206 -9.47 0.63 11.45
CA ASN A 206 -10.48 1.22 10.56
C ASN A 206 -10.52 0.54 9.18
N ILE A 207 -10.38 -0.78 9.14
CA ILE A 207 -10.45 -1.58 7.91
C ILE A 207 -11.51 -2.66 8.08
N THR A 208 -12.23 -2.97 7.00
CA THR A 208 -12.99 -4.22 6.87
C THR A 208 -12.67 -4.91 5.55
N ALA A 209 -12.82 -6.23 5.51
CA ALA A 209 -12.70 -7.03 4.31
C ALA A 209 -14.01 -7.73 3.97
N GLU A 210 -14.29 -7.94 2.70
CA GLU A 210 -15.44 -8.71 2.22
C GLU A 210 -15.03 -9.69 1.12
N GLU A 211 -15.54 -10.91 1.24
CA GLU A 211 -15.49 -11.89 0.17
C GLU A 211 -16.49 -11.50 -0.93
N VAL A 212 -16.02 -11.50 -2.17
CA VAL A 212 -16.84 -11.21 -3.35
C VAL A 212 -16.83 -12.43 -4.26
N LYS A 213 -17.98 -12.78 -4.82
CA LYS A 213 -18.09 -13.83 -5.84
C LYS A 213 -18.28 -13.15 -7.19
N GLY A 214 -17.55 -13.60 -8.20
CA GLY A 214 -17.69 -13.10 -9.57
C GLY A 214 -17.37 -14.19 -10.58
N GLU A 215 -17.46 -13.85 -11.86
CA GLU A 215 -17.09 -14.75 -12.95
C GLU A 215 -16.02 -14.11 -13.83
N ILE A 216 -14.99 -14.88 -14.18
CA ILE A 216 -13.99 -14.50 -15.17
C ILE A 216 -14.02 -15.57 -16.25
N GLN A 217 -14.35 -15.18 -17.49
CA GLN A 217 -14.46 -16.11 -18.62
C GLN A 217 -15.42 -17.30 -18.34
N GLY A 218 -16.52 -17.04 -17.62
CA GLY A 218 -17.51 -18.06 -17.26
C GLY A 218 -17.10 -18.99 -16.12
N GLN A 219 -15.93 -18.80 -15.50
CA GLN A 219 -15.54 -19.53 -14.30
C GLN A 219 -15.83 -18.71 -13.04
N PRO A 220 -16.52 -19.30 -12.03
CA PRO A 220 -16.74 -18.64 -10.75
C PRO A 220 -15.40 -18.45 -10.03
N LYS A 221 -15.14 -17.23 -9.61
CA LYS A 221 -13.96 -16.79 -8.87
C LYS A 221 -14.41 -16.11 -7.58
N ASN A 222 -13.88 -16.58 -6.46
CA ASN A 222 -13.99 -15.88 -5.18
C ASN A 222 -12.82 -14.89 -5.08
N GLY A 223 -13.15 -13.63 -4.82
CA GLY A 223 -12.20 -12.55 -4.58
C GLY A 223 -12.36 -11.99 -3.17
N LEU A 224 -11.46 -11.10 -2.82
CA LEU A 224 -11.48 -10.37 -1.56
C LEU A 224 -11.31 -8.88 -1.87
N VAL A 225 -12.07 -8.04 -1.19
CA VAL A 225 -11.93 -6.59 -1.23
C VAL A 225 -11.80 -6.02 0.17
N TYR A 226 -11.12 -4.89 0.29
CA TYR A 226 -10.92 -4.14 1.53
C TYR A 226 -11.55 -2.76 1.43
N PHE A 227 -12.03 -2.24 2.55
CA PHE A 227 -12.59 -0.90 2.68
C PHE A 227 -11.99 -0.20 3.89
N ALA A 228 -11.76 1.11 3.79
CA ALA A 228 -11.58 1.95 4.97
C ALA A 228 -12.93 2.21 5.64
N LEU A 229 -12.93 2.35 6.95
CA LEU A 229 -14.09 2.64 7.77
C LEU A 229 -14.07 4.08 8.28
N ASP A 230 -15.26 4.67 8.46
CA ASP A 230 -15.44 5.93 9.22
C ASP A 230 -15.47 5.68 10.74
N GLU A 231 -15.61 6.74 11.52
CA GLU A 231 -15.66 6.68 12.99
C GLU A 231 -16.89 5.89 13.51
N LYS A 232 -17.89 5.66 12.67
CA LYS A 232 -19.10 4.89 12.99
C LYS A 232 -19.00 3.44 12.52
N GLY A 233 -17.90 3.04 11.89
CA GLY A 233 -17.70 1.70 11.33
C GLY A 233 -18.36 1.47 9.97
N ASN A 234 -18.84 2.53 9.30
CA ASN A 234 -19.38 2.42 7.94
C ASN A 234 -18.25 2.46 6.91
N LYS A 235 -18.47 1.84 5.74
CA LYS A 235 -17.51 1.87 4.63
C LYS A 235 -17.37 3.30 4.09
N ALA A 236 -16.19 3.87 4.24
CA ALA A 236 -15.86 5.24 3.85
C ALA A 236 -15.02 5.33 2.56
N SER A 237 -14.66 4.19 1.97
CA SER A 237 -13.91 4.13 0.71
C SER A 237 -14.61 3.26 -0.34
N ASN A 238 -14.18 3.41 -1.60
CA ASN A 238 -14.43 2.40 -2.62
C ASN A 238 -13.72 1.07 -2.25
N PRO A 239 -14.19 -0.07 -2.79
CA PRO A 239 -13.55 -1.37 -2.57
C PRO A 239 -12.15 -1.42 -3.20
N PHE A 240 -11.15 -1.84 -2.41
CA PHE A 240 -9.82 -2.16 -2.90
C PHE A 240 -9.66 -3.67 -3.07
N LYS A 241 -9.44 -4.13 -4.30
CA LYS A 241 -9.19 -5.55 -4.57
C LYS A 241 -7.94 -6.03 -3.85
N ALA A 242 -8.02 -7.19 -3.20
CA ALA A 242 -6.90 -7.83 -2.53
C ALA A 242 -5.66 -8.02 -3.43
N SER A 243 -5.87 -8.23 -4.74
CA SER A 243 -4.80 -8.35 -5.73
C SER A 243 -3.89 -7.12 -5.81
N LEU A 244 -4.35 -5.96 -5.33
CA LEU A 244 -3.56 -4.73 -5.24
C LEU A 244 -2.51 -4.76 -4.13
N PHE A 245 -2.68 -5.65 -3.15
CA PHE A 245 -1.85 -5.72 -1.95
C PHE A 245 -0.92 -6.94 -1.96
N GLY A 246 -1.00 -7.79 -2.98
CA GLY A 246 -0.16 -8.97 -3.16
C GLY A 246 -0.76 -10.24 -2.56
N LYS A 247 -0.09 -11.38 -2.79
CA LYS A 247 -0.64 -12.72 -2.49
C LYS A 247 -1.01 -12.93 -1.02
N LYS A 248 -0.24 -12.34 -0.08
CA LYS A 248 -0.48 -12.46 1.37
C LYS A 248 -1.72 -11.73 1.87
N ALA A 249 -2.28 -10.82 1.06
CA ALA A 249 -3.55 -10.17 1.34
C ALA A 249 -4.71 -10.85 0.57
N GLY A 250 -4.46 -11.97 -0.10
CA GLY A 250 -5.45 -12.68 -0.91
C GLY A 250 -6.26 -13.70 -0.12
N ILE A 251 -7.42 -14.07 -0.66
CA ILE A 251 -8.33 -15.03 -0.04
C ILE A 251 -7.71 -16.43 0.15
N GLU A 252 -6.93 -16.91 -0.83
CA GLU A 252 -6.26 -18.21 -0.77
C GLU A 252 -5.27 -18.28 0.40
N PHE A 253 -4.48 -17.21 0.58
CA PHE A 253 -3.55 -17.10 1.70
C PHE A 253 -4.30 -17.06 3.04
N LEU A 254 -5.38 -16.28 3.14
CA LEU A 254 -6.17 -16.20 4.38
C LEU A 254 -6.78 -17.54 4.76
N HIS A 255 -7.28 -18.32 3.80
CA HIS A 255 -7.80 -19.66 4.06
C HIS A 255 -6.71 -20.59 4.62
N SER A 256 -5.52 -20.61 4.00
CA SER A 256 -4.38 -21.39 4.52
C SER A 256 -4.01 -20.94 5.94
N HIS A 257 -3.95 -19.62 6.16
CA HIS A 257 -3.65 -19.03 7.46
C HIS A 257 -4.67 -19.43 8.54
N PHE A 258 -5.97 -19.50 8.20
CA PHE A 258 -6.99 -19.94 9.14
C PHE A 258 -6.78 -21.38 9.59
N ASP A 259 -6.42 -22.27 8.67
CA ASP A 259 -6.23 -23.68 8.97
C ASP A 259 -4.94 -23.93 9.76
N GLU A 260 -3.85 -23.26 9.39
CA GLU A 260 -2.61 -23.24 10.15
C GLU A 260 -2.82 -22.69 11.57
N SER A 261 -3.55 -21.58 11.70
CA SER A 261 -3.87 -20.97 12.99
C SER A 261 -4.74 -21.87 13.86
N LYS A 262 -5.74 -22.58 13.30
CA LYS A 262 -6.55 -23.55 14.07
C LYS A 262 -5.69 -24.64 14.68
N ILE A 263 -4.68 -25.13 13.96
CA ILE A 263 -3.77 -26.16 14.44
C ILE A 263 -2.87 -25.58 15.53
N ALA A 264 -2.18 -24.47 15.24
CA ALA A 264 -1.22 -23.85 16.16
C ALA A 264 -1.87 -23.38 17.47
N MET A 265 -3.07 -22.80 17.40
CA MET A 265 -3.75 -22.23 18.56
C MET A 265 -4.41 -23.29 19.46
N LYS A 266 -4.73 -24.49 18.94
CA LYS A 266 -5.48 -25.51 19.70
C LYS A 266 -4.80 -25.94 21.01
N SER A 267 -3.48 -26.04 20.99
CA SER A 267 -2.66 -26.46 22.15
C SER A 267 -1.89 -25.30 22.79
N SER A 268 -2.16 -24.06 22.39
CA SER A 268 -1.44 -22.90 22.92
C SER A 268 -1.88 -22.59 24.36
N PRO A 269 -0.94 -22.36 25.29
CA PRO A 269 -1.27 -21.94 26.66
C PRO A 269 -1.95 -20.55 26.70
N ALA A 270 -1.79 -19.75 25.64
CA ALA A 270 -2.43 -18.45 25.50
C ALA A 270 -3.96 -18.54 25.65
N LYS A 271 -4.56 -19.66 25.21
CA LYS A 271 -6.01 -19.87 25.33
C LYS A 271 -6.48 -19.87 26.78
N SER A 272 -5.81 -20.64 27.65
CA SER A 272 -6.20 -20.75 29.06
C SER A 272 -5.86 -19.49 29.83
N ILE A 273 -4.73 -18.84 29.51
CA ILE A 273 -4.34 -17.55 30.09
C ILE A 273 -5.40 -16.50 29.77
N LEU A 274 -5.70 -16.29 28.48
CA LEU A 274 -6.70 -15.33 28.03
C LEU A 274 -8.07 -15.60 28.65
N LYS A 275 -8.51 -16.87 28.67
CA LYS A 275 -9.78 -17.27 29.28
C LYS A 275 -9.83 -16.86 30.76
N ASN A 276 -8.81 -17.23 31.54
CA ASN A 276 -8.79 -16.95 32.98
C ASN A 276 -8.73 -15.44 33.26
N THR A 277 -7.98 -14.68 32.45
CA THR A 277 -7.96 -13.22 32.52
C THR A 277 -9.35 -12.64 32.27
N CYS A 278 -10.02 -13.05 31.20
CA CYS A 278 -11.37 -12.61 30.88
C CYS A 278 -12.38 -12.96 31.98
N GLU A 279 -12.32 -14.17 32.54
CA GLU A 279 -13.22 -14.58 33.64
C GLU A 279 -12.97 -13.78 34.92
N SER A 280 -11.71 -13.47 35.23
CA SER A 280 -11.34 -12.65 36.39
C SER A 280 -11.84 -11.21 36.24
N VAL A 281 -11.66 -10.61 35.06
CA VAL A 281 -12.19 -9.27 34.77
C VAL A 281 -13.71 -9.26 34.76
N LEU A 282 -14.35 -10.31 34.24
CA LEU A 282 -15.81 -10.44 34.23
C LEU A 282 -16.38 -10.45 35.65
N ALA A 283 -15.72 -11.11 36.59
CA ALA A 283 -16.15 -11.14 38.00
C ALA A 283 -16.03 -9.77 38.70
N LEU A 284 -15.22 -8.86 38.16
CA LEU A 284 -14.93 -7.54 38.75
C LEU A 284 -15.70 -6.38 38.09
N THR A 285 -16.45 -6.64 37.03
CA THR A 285 -17.10 -5.59 36.23
C THR A 285 -18.58 -5.89 36.04
N SER A 286 -19.39 -4.85 35.84
CA SER A 286 -20.86 -5.01 35.66
C SER A 286 -21.40 -4.43 34.35
N SER A 287 -20.56 -3.78 33.55
CA SER A 287 -20.95 -3.15 32.28
C SER A 287 -19.97 -3.47 31.16
N GLU A 288 -20.42 -3.38 29.90
CA GLU A 288 -19.56 -3.56 28.73
C GLU A 288 -18.40 -2.57 28.70
N ALA A 289 -18.66 -1.30 29.02
CA ALA A 289 -17.65 -0.25 29.00
C ALA A 289 -16.54 -0.51 30.03
N GLU A 290 -16.91 -0.94 31.24
CA GLU A 290 -15.96 -1.29 32.28
C GLU A 290 -15.16 -2.55 31.94
N PHE A 291 -15.84 -3.59 31.43
CA PHE A 291 -15.20 -4.83 30.97
C PHE A 291 -14.16 -4.56 29.87
N LYS A 292 -14.53 -3.75 28.85
CA LYS A 292 -13.63 -3.28 27.79
C LYS A 292 -12.41 -2.55 28.36
N LYS A 293 -12.64 -1.57 29.24
CA LYS A 293 -11.58 -0.76 29.86
C LYS A 293 -10.58 -1.61 30.65
N GLN A 294 -11.06 -2.57 31.44
CA GLN A 294 -10.19 -3.41 32.25
C GLN A 294 -9.41 -4.43 31.40
N LEU A 295 -10.02 -5.02 30.36
CA LEU A 295 -9.31 -5.88 29.43
C LEU A 295 -8.24 -5.11 28.63
N ALA A 296 -8.54 -3.88 28.22
CA ALA A 296 -7.57 -3.06 27.51
C ALA A 296 -6.32 -2.80 28.36
N LYS A 297 -6.45 -2.62 29.68
CA LYS A 297 -5.28 -2.53 30.59
C LYS A 297 -4.45 -3.80 30.69
N GLN A 298 -5.00 -4.94 30.26
CA GLN A 298 -4.32 -6.24 30.23
C GLN A 298 -3.83 -6.62 28.82
N GLY A 299 -3.83 -5.67 27.87
CA GLY A 299 -3.39 -5.94 26.50
C GLY A 299 -4.40 -6.70 25.66
N ILE A 300 -5.69 -6.63 26.03
CA ILE A 300 -6.75 -7.37 25.35
C ILE A 300 -7.81 -6.40 24.82
N ASN A 301 -7.96 -6.35 23.50
CA ASN A 301 -9.06 -5.66 22.86
C ASN A 301 -10.24 -6.61 22.64
N ILE A 302 -11.46 -6.07 22.70
CA ILE A 302 -12.69 -6.82 22.46
C ILE A 302 -13.55 -6.11 21.42
N VAL A 303 -13.98 -6.87 20.41
CA VAL A 303 -14.89 -6.40 19.36
C VAL A 303 -16.24 -7.09 19.57
N VAL A 304 -17.25 -6.26 19.84
CA VAL A 304 -18.64 -6.69 20.07
C VAL A 304 -19.46 -6.34 18.84
N ARG A 305 -20.08 -7.34 18.22
CA ARG A 305 -20.90 -7.18 17.01
C ARG A 305 -22.38 -7.32 17.34
N ARG A 306 -23.17 -6.36 16.86
CA ARG A 306 -24.61 -6.24 17.08
C ARG A 306 -25.36 -6.22 15.76
N ASN A 307 -26.57 -6.80 15.77
CA ASN A 307 -27.51 -6.61 14.67
C ASN A 307 -28.26 -5.27 14.83
N ASP A 308 -29.15 -4.97 13.89
CA ASP A 308 -29.94 -3.71 13.88
C ASP A 308 -30.87 -3.57 15.09
N GLU A 309 -31.21 -4.66 15.76
CA GLU A 309 -32.02 -4.69 16.99
C GLU A 309 -31.17 -4.53 18.27
N GLY A 310 -29.86 -4.34 18.13
CA GLY A 310 -28.91 -4.20 19.25
C GLY A 310 -28.49 -5.53 19.90
N ARG A 311 -28.97 -6.68 19.40
CA ARG A 311 -28.61 -8.02 19.90
C ARG A 311 -27.15 -8.32 19.59
N ILE A 312 -26.39 -8.72 20.60
CA ILE A 312 -25.01 -9.18 20.44
C ILE A 312 -25.02 -10.57 19.81
N TYR A 313 -24.44 -10.69 18.61
CA TYR A 313 -24.34 -11.96 17.89
C TYR A 313 -22.89 -12.44 17.74
N GLY A 314 -21.91 -11.58 18.04
CA GLY A 314 -20.50 -11.92 17.97
C GLY A 314 -19.68 -11.17 19.01
N VAL A 315 -18.77 -11.89 19.66
CA VAL A 315 -17.76 -11.31 20.56
C VAL A 315 -16.42 -11.93 20.20
N THR A 316 -15.44 -11.08 19.94
CA THR A 316 -14.09 -11.48 19.55
C THR A 316 -13.08 -10.78 20.44
N PHE A 317 -12.15 -11.55 21.01
CA PHE A 317 -11.06 -11.10 21.86
C PHE A 317 -9.76 -11.10 21.06
N ILE A 318 -8.99 -10.04 21.18
CA ILE A 318 -7.71 -9.83 20.49
C ILE A 318 -6.68 -9.66 21.60
N ASP A 319 -5.86 -10.68 21.79
CA ASP A 319 -4.78 -10.67 22.77
C ASP A 319 -3.49 -10.21 22.10
N HIS A 320 -3.00 -9.04 22.53
CA HIS A 320 -1.81 -8.40 21.97
C HIS A 320 -0.51 -8.96 22.56
N GLU A 321 -0.55 -9.70 23.66
CA GLU A 321 0.64 -10.35 24.21
C GLU A 321 0.96 -11.63 23.40
N SER A 322 -0.05 -12.46 23.18
CA SER A 322 0.11 -13.70 22.41
C SER A 322 -0.08 -13.52 20.90
N HIS A 323 -0.39 -12.31 20.45
CA HIS A 323 -0.80 -11.98 19.08
C HIS A 323 -1.86 -12.94 18.52
N SER A 324 -2.92 -13.19 19.28
CA SER A 324 -3.92 -14.19 18.92
C SER A 324 -5.35 -13.69 19.04
N VAL A 325 -6.20 -14.10 18.10
CA VAL A 325 -7.59 -13.65 18.01
C VAL A 325 -8.54 -14.82 18.24
N TRP A 326 -9.44 -14.65 19.21
CA TRP A 326 -10.34 -15.68 19.69
C TRP A 326 -11.79 -15.23 19.63
N ASN A 327 -12.65 -16.01 18.99
CA ASN A 327 -14.08 -15.85 19.19
C ASN A 327 -14.42 -16.27 20.63
N GLY A 328 -15.29 -15.54 21.31
CA GLY A 328 -15.61 -15.78 22.71
C GLY A 328 -16.11 -17.20 23.00
N SER A 329 -16.89 -17.77 22.08
CA SER A 329 -17.35 -19.17 22.16
C SER A 329 -16.21 -20.21 22.12
N GLN A 330 -15.03 -19.85 21.61
CA GLN A 330 -13.84 -20.71 21.64
C GLN A 330 -13.17 -20.72 23.01
N LEU A 331 -13.32 -19.64 23.80
CA LEU A 331 -12.75 -19.51 25.14
C LEU A 331 -13.66 -20.15 26.20
N GLY A 332 -14.97 -19.92 26.13
CA GLY A 332 -15.93 -20.49 27.08
C GLY A 332 -17.37 -20.10 26.80
N LYS A 333 -18.34 -20.85 27.35
CA LYS A 333 -19.78 -20.54 27.22
C LYS A 333 -20.11 -19.19 27.88
N ASN A 334 -19.50 -18.90 29.01
CA ASN A 334 -19.56 -17.65 29.77
C ASN A 334 -18.77 -16.48 29.13
N LEU A 335 -18.12 -16.70 27.99
CA LEU A 335 -17.48 -15.64 27.19
C LEU A 335 -18.12 -15.54 25.80
N SER A 336 -19.24 -16.23 25.57
CA SER A 336 -19.94 -16.24 24.29
C SER A 336 -20.79 -14.99 24.07
N ALA A 337 -21.12 -14.72 22.81
CA ALA A 337 -22.03 -13.62 22.45
C ALA A 337 -23.39 -13.72 23.15
N ASN A 338 -23.98 -14.92 23.25
CA ASN A 338 -25.26 -15.12 23.93
C ASN A 338 -25.16 -14.78 25.41
N PHE A 339 -24.08 -15.22 26.09
CA PHE A 339 -23.87 -14.88 27.49
C PHE A 339 -23.79 -13.37 27.68
N PHE A 340 -22.96 -12.67 26.90
CA PHE A 340 -22.82 -11.22 27.03
C PHE A 340 -24.09 -10.46 26.64
N ASN A 341 -24.84 -10.96 25.66
CA ASN A 341 -26.15 -10.40 25.32
C ASN A 341 -27.08 -10.42 26.54
N GLU A 342 -27.18 -11.54 27.24
CA GLU A 342 -28.00 -11.65 28.45
C GLU A 342 -27.41 -10.82 29.60
N TYR A 343 -26.11 -10.97 29.86
CA TYR A 343 -25.42 -10.34 30.99
C TYR A 343 -25.49 -8.81 30.95
N TRP A 344 -25.21 -8.18 29.81
CA TRP A 344 -25.25 -6.72 29.69
C TRP A 344 -26.65 -6.16 29.43
N THR A 345 -27.61 -6.98 28.98
CA THR A 345 -29.02 -6.54 28.82
C THR A 345 -29.79 -6.64 30.14
N ILE A 346 -29.53 -7.66 30.97
CA ILE A 346 -30.21 -7.88 32.27
C ILE A 346 -29.60 -6.99 33.37
N GLY A 347 -28.33 -6.60 33.26
CA GLY A 347 -27.65 -5.69 34.19
C GLY A 347 -28.01 -4.20 34.05
N ALA A 348 -28.84 -3.82 33.07
CA ALA A 348 -29.31 -2.45 32.91
C ALA A 348 -30.33 -2.08 34.01
N LYS A 349 -29.85 -1.56 35.15
CA LYS A 349 -30.69 -0.71 36.01
C LYS A 349 -31.23 0.45 35.16
N PRO A 350 -32.49 0.89 35.34
CA PRO A 350 -33.04 1.97 34.56
C PRO A 350 -32.22 3.23 34.81
N ILE A 351 -31.52 3.69 33.77
CA ILE A 351 -30.90 5.01 33.75
C ILE A 351 -32.08 5.98 33.65
N ASN A 352 -32.25 6.83 34.66
CA ASN A 352 -33.14 7.98 34.56
C ASN A 352 -32.69 8.79 33.35
N ASN A 353 -33.66 9.08 32.48
CA ASN A 353 -33.50 9.95 31.33
C ASN A 353 -32.83 11.27 31.74
N ASP A 354 -31.56 11.44 31.39
CA ASP A 354 -31.07 12.64 30.72
C ASP A 354 -29.72 12.35 30.07
N ASP A 355 -29.54 12.93 28.89
CA ASP A 355 -28.36 13.00 28.03
C ASP A 355 -28.00 11.80 27.12
N GLY A 356 -28.40 11.95 25.84
CA GLY A 356 -27.47 11.83 24.71
C GLY A 356 -27.25 10.44 24.10
N LEU A 357 -27.89 10.21 22.94
CA LEU A 357 -27.30 9.37 21.89
C LEU A 357 -25.93 9.95 21.50
N ASP A 358 -24.81 9.45 22.03
CA ASP A 358 -23.48 9.65 21.43
C ASP A 358 -22.38 8.80 22.11
N GLN A 359 -21.36 8.48 21.29
CA GLN A 359 -20.03 7.90 21.61
C GLN A 359 -19.87 6.37 21.58
N ILE A 360 -19.47 5.88 20.39
CA ILE A 360 -19.01 4.51 20.13
C ILE A 360 -17.49 4.33 20.37
N ASN A 361 -16.67 5.37 20.61
CA ASN A 361 -15.21 5.22 20.44
C ASN A 361 -14.24 5.85 21.47
N ASP A 362 -14.67 6.27 22.66
CA ASP A 362 -13.70 6.75 23.67
C ASP A 362 -13.63 5.79 24.86
N LEU A 363 -12.56 4.97 24.95
CA LEU A 363 -11.98 4.39 26.18
C LEU A 363 -10.67 3.63 25.84
N PRO A 364 -9.66 3.65 26.73
CA PRO A 364 -8.24 3.67 26.38
C PRO A 364 -7.69 2.34 25.88
N ILE A 365 -6.84 2.43 24.86
CA ILE A 365 -6.07 1.33 24.28
C ILE A 365 -4.89 0.99 25.22
N HIS A 366 -4.50 -0.29 25.29
CA HIS A 366 -3.34 -0.74 26.08
C HIS A 366 -2.04 0.02 25.74
N HIS A 367 -1.11 0.12 26.69
CA HIS A 367 0.21 0.76 26.52
C HIS A 367 1.09 0.21 25.38
N LEU A 368 0.79 -0.98 24.85
CA LEU A 368 1.36 -1.49 23.58
C LEU A 368 0.89 -0.70 22.34
N PHE A 369 -0.01 0.26 22.52
CA PHE A 369 -0.53 1.21 21.53
C PHE A 369 -0.38 2.68 21.96
N ASP A 370 0.57 3.03 22.83
CA ASP A 370 0.89 4.42 23.22
C ASP A 370 1.33 5.34 22.03
N PHE A 371 1.16 4.90 20.78
CA PHE A 371 1.31 5.71 19.56
C PHE A 371 0.00 6.34 19.06
N ILE A 372 -1.11 6.21 19.81
CA ILE A 372 -2.43 6.74 19.45
C ILE A 372 -2.87 7.78 20.51
N ASP A 373 -2.12 8.86 20.69
CA ASP A 373 -2.70 10.22 20.67
C ASP A 373 -1.67 11.34 20.42
N GLU A 374 -2.20 12.47 19.96
CA GLU A 374 -1.60 13.72 19.46
C GLU A 374 -0.16 14.09 19.86
N GLY A 375 0.79 13.90 18.93
CA GLY A 375 2.15 14.47 19.07
C GLY A 375 3.15 14.19 17.95
N ILE A 376 2.90 13.25 17.04
CA ILE A 376 3.87 12.86 15.99
C ILE A 376 3.18 12.78 14.62
N LEU A 377 2.62 13.91 14.16
CA LEU A 377 1.98 13.99 12.83
C LEU A 377 2.97 14.18 11.67
N ASN A 378 4.27 14.43 11.93
CA ASN A 378 5.14 14.96 10.88
C ASN A 378 6.15 13.99 10.24
N ASN A 379 6.37 12.75 10.73
CA ASN A 379 7.57 11.99 10.30
C ASN A 379 7.39 10.50 9.94
N LEU A 380 6.19 9.99 9.61
CA LEU A 380 6.03 8.53 9.42
C LEU A 380 5.11 8.12 8.25
N THR A 381 5.23 8.79 7.11
CA THR A 381 4.57 8.36 5.87
C THR A 381 5.55 7.83 4.86
N GLU A 382 6.40 6.86 5.21
CA GLU A 382 7.32 6.34 4.21
C GLU A 382 7.81 4.92 4.39
N ASN A 383 7.94 4.24 3.25
CA ASN A 383 8.63 2.98 3.00
C ASN A 383 7.91 1.66 3.25
N PHE A 384 7.22 1.18 2.20
CA PHE A 384 7.44 -0.21 1.76
C PHE A 384 7.01 -0.43 0.29
N ILE A 385 7.97 -0.49 -0.64
CA ILE A 385 7.77 -0.96 -2.01
C ILE A 385 8.92 -1.91 -2.40
N GLU A 386 8.58 -3.17 -2.68
CA GLU A 386 9.27 -4.10 -3.59
C GLU A 386 8.27 -5.26 -3.86
N GLY A 387 8.08 -5.85 -5.05
CA GLY A 387 8.72 -5.77 -6.36
C GLY A 387 8.58 -7.15 -7.02
N MET A 388 8.06 -7.25 -8.27
CA MET A 388 8.38 -8.22 -9.35
C MET A 388 7.26 -8.34 -10.42
N GLY A 389 7.56 -7.94 -11.67
CA GLY A 389 7.23 -8.70 -12.89
C GLY A 389 6.17 -8.21 -13.92
N SER A 390 6.63 -7.45 -14.93
CA SER A 390 6.31 -7.53 -16.39
C SER A 390 5.02 -6.99 -17.06
N ILE A 391 5.18 -5.87 -17.80
CA ILE A 391 4.80 -5.51 -19.19
C ILE A 391 3.62 -6.24 -19.93
N ILE A 392 2.45 -5.56 -20.00
CA ILE A 392 1.30 -5.58 -20.98
C ILE A 392 0.48 -6.89 -21.15
N PRO A 393 -0.88 -6.89 -21.31
CA PRO A 393 -1.95 -6.02 -20.80
C PRO A 393 -2.82 -6.78 -19.77
N GLY A 394 -2.91 -6.25 -18.55
CA GLY A 394 -3.62 -6.88 -17.44
C GLY A 394 -2.79 -6.72 -16.18
N SER A 395 -3.29 -5.89 -15.26
CA SER A 395 -2.77 -5.57 -13.91
C SER A 395 -2.20 -6.81 -13.16
N PRO A 396 -1.25 -6.69 -12.19
CA PRO A 396 -1.03 -5.53 -11.31
C PRO A 396 0.42 -5.19 -10.89
N GLY A 397 0.69 -3.89 -10.82
CA GLY A 397 1.85 -3.28 -10.16
C GLY A 397 1.88 -1.77 -10.36
N GLU A 398 0.69 -1.18 -10.57
CA GLU A 398 0.51 0.16 -11.09
C GLU A 398 0.73 1.19 -9.98
N ASP A 399 1.54 2.19 -10.30
CA ASP A 399 1.53 3.45 -9.58
C ASP A 399 0.19 4.14 -9.95
N PHE A 400 -0.72 4.20 -8.97
CA PHE A 400 -2.14 4.44 -9.21
C PHE A 400 -2.39 5.82 -9.82
N GLU A 401 -1.59 6.80 -9.45
CA GLU A 401 -1.67 8.17 -9.98
C GLU A 401 -1.19 8.22 -11.44
N GLU A 402 -0.14 7.46 -11.77
CA GLU A 402 0.35 7.28 -13.14
C GLU A 402 -0.65 6.54 -14.04
N VAL A 403 -1.35 5.54 -13.50
CA VAL A 403 -2.41 4.82 -14.25
C VAL A 403 -3.71 5.58 -14.34
N ASP A 404 -4.09 6.33 -13.31
CA ASP A 404 -5.24 7.23 -13.38
C ASP A 404 -4.99 8.37 -14.36
N PHE A 405 -3.77 8.90 -14.44
CA PHE A 405 -3.38 9.84 -15.49
C PHE A 405 -3.50 9.20 -16.88
N GLU A 406 -2.93 8.01 -17.11
CA GLU A 406 -3.07 7.30 -18.38
C GLU A 406 -4.54 7.08 -18.75
N ASN A 407 -5.37 6.68 -17.80
CA ASN A 407 -6.80 6.43 -18.00
C ASN A 407 -7.55 7.72 -18.33
N ARG A 408 -7.24 8.84 -17.65
CA ARG A 408 -7.76 10.17 -17.97
C ARG A 408 -7.38 10.59 -19.40
N MET A 409 -6.14 10.35 -19.82
CA MET A 409 -5.66 10.68 -21.16
C MET A 409 -6.28 9.79 -22.25
N LYS A 410 -6.41 8.48 -22.02
CA LYS A 410 -7.14 7.55 -22.91
C LYS A 410 -8.60 7.96 -23.06
N ARG A 411 -9.27 8.40 -21.98
CA ARG A 411 -10.65 8.93 -22.02
C ARG A 411 -10.74 10.25 -22.81
N LYS A 412 -9.80 11.19 -22.63
CA LYS A 412 -9.73 12.44 -23.40
C LYS A 412 -9.52 12.19 -24.90
N SER A 413 -8.61 11.27 -25.25
CA SER A 413 -8.34 10.87 -26.66
C SER A 413 -9.57 10.26 -27.34
N LYS A 414 -10.25 9.32 -26.66
CA LYS A 414 -11.52 8.72 -27.16
C LYS A 414 -12.63 9.76 -27.36
N ARG A 415 -12.71 10.79 -26.51
CA ARG A 415 -13.67 11.90 -26.66
C ARG A 415 -13.36 12.79 -27.87
N LYS A 416 -12.08 13.08 -28.16
CA LYS A 416 -11.68 13.86 -29.35
C LYS A 416 -11.95 13.10 -30.66
N ARG A 417 -11.70 11.79 -30.71
CA ARG A 417 -11.98 10.92 -31.86
C ARG A 417 -13.47 10.71 -32.18
N ARG A 418 -14.37 11.06 -31.26
CA ARG A 418 -15.84 11.02 -31.46
C ARG A 418 -16.43 12.36 -31.90
N LYS A 419 -15.63 13.43 -31.91
CA LYS A 419 -16.03 14.80 -32.29
C LYS A 419 -15.40 15.25 -33.62
N LEU A 420 -14.55 14.41 -34.21
CA LEU A 420 -14.10 14.42 -35.59
C LEU A 420 -14.82 13.28 -36.28
#